data_AF-A0A3C1VDJ7-F1
#
_entry.id   AF-A0A3C1VDJ7-F1
#
_cell.length_a   1.000
_cell.length_b   1.000
_cell.length_c   1.000
_cell.angle_alpha   90.00
_cell.angle_beta   90.00
_cell.angle_gamma   90.00
#
_symmetry.space_group_name_H-M   'P 1'
#
loop_
_entity.id
_entity.type
_entity.pdbx_description
1 polymer ?
#
loop_
_entity_poly.entity_id
_entity_poly.type
_entity_poly.pdbx_seq_one_letter_code
_entity_poly.pdbx_strand_id
1 'polypeptide(L)' 'MPNARRGEVWLVDLGMTAKVRPAVIFNTPFRDDERALFAIVPHTTALRGGRFEVAVNVP' A
#
# COMPACT_ATOMS: atom_id res chain seq x y z
N MET A 1 16.95 1.35 -3.81
CA MET A 1 15.65 0.66 -3.67
C MET A 1 15.01 0.59 -5.04
N PRO A 2 14.24 -0.45 -5.39
CA PRO A 2 13.50 -0.46 -6.64
C PRO A 2 12.63 0.79 -6.72
N ASN A 3 12.58 1.39 -7.90
CA ASN A 3 11.83 2.61 -8.14
C ASN A 3 10.33 2.27 -8.13
N ALA A 4 9.66 2.48 -6.98
CA ALA A 4 8.30 2.03 -6.78
C ALA A 4 7.37 2.62 -7.83
N ARG A 5 6.55 1.77 -8.44
CA ARG A 5 5.60 2.19 -9.47
C ARG A 5 4.21 2.28 -8.86
N ARG A 6 3.50 3.36 -9.19
CA ARG A 6 2.10 3.52 -8.84
C ARG A 6 1.29 2.29 -9.29
N GLY A 7 0.53 1.71 -8.37
CA GLY A 7 -0.28 0.52 -8.61
C GLY A 7 0.40 -0.81 -8.27
N GLU A 8 1.70 -0.81 -7.94
CA GLU A 8 2.35 -2.01 -7.40
C GLU A 8 1.75 -2.38 -6.04
N VAL A 9 1.73 -3.69 -5.77
CA VAL A 9 1.32 -4.24 -4.48
C VAL A 9 2.54 -4.79 -3.76
N TRP A 10 2.85 -4.22 -2.60
CA TRP A 10 4.00 -4.61 -1.79
C TRP A 10 3.53 -5.25 -0.48
N LEU A 11 4.32 -6.16 0.07
CA LEU A 11 4.13 -6.65 1.43
C LEU A 11 4.73 -5.65 2.40
N VAL A 12 3.90 -5.01 3.23
CA VAL A 12 4.29 -3.91 4.11
C VAL A 12 4.07 -4.29 5.56
N ASP A 13 5.08 -4.09 6.39
CA ASP A 13 4.93 -4.07 7.85
C ASP A 13 4.35 -2.71 8.27
N LEU A 14 3.14 -2.73 8.82
CA LEU A 14 2.42 -1.54 9.27
C LEU A 14 2.71 -1.18 10.74
N GLY A 15 3.70 -1.84 11.36
CA GLY A 15 4.19 -1.53 12.69
C GLY A 15 3.39 -2.18 13.82
N MET A 16 3.65 -1.70 15.04
CA MET A 16 3.38 -2.42 16.30
C MET A 16 1.94 -2.92 16.52
N THR A 17 0.93 -2.19 16.05
CA THR A 17 -0.49 -2.52 16.29
C THR A 17 -1.13 -3.20 15.08
N ALA A 18 -0.51 -3.10 13.92
CA ALA A 18 -1.04 -3.59 12.67
C ALA A 18 -0.31 -4.87 12.22
N LYS A 19 -0.80 -5.50 11.16
CA LYS A 19 -0.21 -6.72 10.61
C LYS A 19 0.68 -6.38 9.42
N VAL A 20 1.62 -7.27 9.11
CA VAL A 20 2.27 -7.31 7.80
C VAL A 20 1.22 -7.70 6.76
N ARG A 21 0.99 -6.86 5.75
CA ARG A 21 -0.11 -7.03 4.78
C ARG A 21 0.27 -6.50 3.39
N PRO A 22 -0.35 -7.01 2.32
CA PRO A 22 -0.28 -6.36 1.03
C PRO A 22 -0.82 -4.94 1.11
N ALA A 23 -0.17 -3.98 0.45
CA ALA A 23 -0.65 -2.62 0.29
C ALA A 23 -0.30 -2.11 -1.11
N VAL A 24 -1.23 -1.37 -1.71
CA VAL A 24 -1.00 -0.75 -3.03
C VAL A 24 -0.26 0.58 -2.85
N ILE A 25 0.76 0.80 -3.69
CA ILE A 25 1.58 2.01 -3.71
C ILE A 25 0.93 3.07 -4.59
N PHE A 26 0.74 4.29 -4.08
CA PHE A 26 0.15 5.40 -4.86
C PHE A 26 1.18 6.39 -5.41
N ASN A 27 2.44 6.28 -4.97
CA ASN A 27 3.47 7.26 -5.28
C ASN A 27 4.06 7.08 -6.68
N THR A 28 4.58 8.19 -7.20
CA THR A 28 5.54 8.20 -8.29
C THR A 28 6.95 7.95 -7.75
N PRO A 29 7.89 7.55 -8.63
CA PRO A 29 9.31 7.58 -8.35
C PRO A 29 9.79 8.80 -7.57
N PHE A 30 10.58 8.58 -6.51
CA PHE A 30 11.31 9.64 -5.80
C PHE A 30 12.68 9.84 -6.46
N ARG A 31 13.25 11.04 -6.29
CA ARG A 31 14.58 11.40 -6.76
C ARG A 31 15.66 10.99 -5.75
N ASP A 32 16.91 10.90 -6.20
CA ASP A 32 18.02 10.45 -5.35
C ASP A 32 18.29 11.36 -4.14
N ASP A 33 17.87 12.63 -4.21
CA ASP A 33 17.99 13.63 -3.14
C ASP A 33 16.76 13.69 -2.21
N GLU A 34 15.72 12.91 -2.50
CA GLU A 34 14.47 12.90 -1.74
C GLU A 34 14.38 11.72 -0.77
N ARG A 35 13.51 11.86 0.24
CA ARG A 35 13.17 10.74 1.11
C ARG A 35 12.23 9.78 0.38
N ALA A 36 12.48 8.48 0.53
CA ALA A 36 11.58 7.42 0.07
C ALA A 36 10.34 7.33 0.98
N LEU A 37 9.37 8.22 0.76
CA LEU A 37 8.08 8.25 1.45
C LEU A 37 6.98 7.72 0.53
N PHE A 38 6.08 6.91 1.07
CA PHE A 38 5.00 6.26 0.31
C PHE A 38 3.64 6.47 0.98
N ALA A 39 2.66 6.92 0.19
CA ALA A 39 1.25 6.80 0.49
C ALA A 39 0.78 5.43 -0.01
N ILE A 40 0.14 4.68 0.91
CA ILE A 40 -0.30 3.31 0.65
C ILE A 40 -1.74 3.12 1.11
N VAL A 41 -2.44 2.18 0.49
CA VAL A 41 -3.72 1.67 0.99
C VAL A 41 -3.57 0.19 1.31
N PRO A 42 -3.68 -0.21 2.59
CA PRO A 42 -3.60 -1.62 2.98
C PRO A 42 -4.75 -2.46 2.41
N HIS A 43 -4.42 -3.66 1.95
CA HIS A 43 -5.41 -4.67 1.62
C HIS A 43 -5.87 -5.39 2.89
N THR A 44 -7.18 -5.61 3.01
CA THR A 44 -7.79 -6.31 4.14
C THR A 44 -8.80 -7.33 3.62
N THR A 45 -8.86 -8.50 4.27
CA THR A 45 -9.85 -9.55 3.98
C THR A 45 -11.18 -9.34 4.70
N ALA A 46 -11.26 -8.31 5.57
CA ALA A 46 -12.47 -7.94 6.29
C ALA A 46 -12.80 -6.47 5.99
N LEU A 47 -13.90 -6.27 5.29
CA LEU A 47 -14.46 -4.96 4.92
C LEU A 47 -15.59 -4.59 5.87
N ARG A 48 -15.81 -3.29 6.07
CA ARG A 48 -16.89 -2.72 6.89
C ARG A 48 -18.05 -2.14 6.07
N GLY A 49 -17.95 -2.16 4.74
CA GLY A 49 -18.95 -1.62 3.82
C GLY A 49 -18.90 -0.09 3.68
N GLY A 50 -17.77 0.54 4.03
CA GLY A 50 -17.63 1.99 4.04
C GLY A 50 -17.31 2.57 2.67
N ARG A 51 -17.61 3.85 2.44
CA ARG A 51 -17.33 4.55 1.17
C ARG A 51 -15.85 4.68 0.79
N PHE A 52 -14.95 4.38 1.73
CA PHE A 52 -13.50 4.44 1.53
C PHE A 52 -12.89 3.06 1.26
N GLU A 53 -13.73 2.03 1.15
CA GLU A 53 -13.31 0.68 0.83
C GLU A 53 -13.56 0.39 -0.65
N VAL A 54 -12.62 -0.32 -1.27
CA VAL A 54 -12.75 -0.81 -2.64
C VAL A 54 -12.71 -2.32 -2.57
N ALA A 55 -13.81 -2.97 -2.94
CA ALA A 55 -13.84 -4.42 -3.06
C ALA A 55 -13.01 -4.86 -4.27
N VAL A 56 -12.05 -5.75 -4.05
CA VAL A 56 -11.20 -6.31 -5.10
C VAL A 56 -11.43 -7.82 -5.13
N ASN A 57 -11.80 -8.35 -6.30
CA ASN A 57 -11.84 -9.78 -6.52
C ASN A 57 -10.41 -10.28 -6.72
N VAL A 58 -9.88 -10.97 -5.73
CA VAL A 58 -8.63 -11.71 -5.82
C VAL A 58 -8.92 -13.18 -6.12
N PRO A 59 -8.09 -13.88 -6.91
CA PRO A 59 -8.22 -15.32 -7.14
C PRO A 59 -8.15 -16.15 -5.86
#